data_AF-A0A3M7KIC5-F1
#
_entry.id   AF-A0A3M7KIC5-F1
#
_cell.length_a   1.000
_cell.length_b   1.000
_cell.length_c   1.000
_cell.angle_alpha   90.00
_cell.angle_beta   90.00
_cell.angle_gamma   90.00
#
_symmetry.space_group_name_H-M   'P 1'
#
loop_
_entity.id
_entity.type
_entity.pdbx_description
1 polymer ?
#
loop_
_entity_poly.entity_id
_entity_poly.type
_entity_poly.pdbx_seq_one_letter_code
_entity_poly.pdbx_strand_id
1 'polypeptide(L)'
;MKLSLFVITLLITSISFSQRPSAKKSGKFFYENGNKMLYGGNAQEHFIINNLDLKEEQFHYGLGREMFPALINPQFETIEEADKKWMSNQRFLVAHKGNEVKAYSIKDLTRHEVVNDIIDGEPIFAAYCILADLGAVYKRNYNEKTFTFAVSGYTYFDPNVWNGLDGFILWDRETESLWWPLIDKAVSGKLKGVKLQKLEDTFWEDTTWANIKEKYPKAKILISKQDFQRPTSWKKYNDVIDIVKIYSN
;
A
#
# COMPACT_ATOMS: atom_id res chain seq x y z
N MET A 1 32.25 -6.63 59.37
CA MET A 1 32.53 -6.26 57.97
C MET A 1 32.45 -7.52 57.11
N LYS A 2 31.28 -7.81 56.52
CA LYS A 2 31.09 -8.81 55.45
C LYS A 2 30.07 -8.23 54.49
N LEU A 3 30.57 -7.77 53.34
CA LEU A 3 29.76 -7.38 52.19
C LEU A 3 29.21 -8.67 51.57
N SER A 4 27.89 -8.81 51.49
CA SER A 4 27.27 -9.82 50.63
C SER A 4 26.68 -9.11 49.41
N LEU A 5 27.31 -9.35 48.26
CA LEU A 5 26.98 -8.81 46.96
C LEU A 5 25.65 -9.43 46.49
N PHE A 6 24.59 -8.64 46.37
CA PHE A 6 23.38 -9.06 45.67
C PHE A 6 23.66 -9.02 44.17
N VAL A 7 23.89 -10.20 43.58
CA VAL A 7 23.91 -10.34 42.11
C VAL A 7 22.45 -10.26 41.66
N ILE A 8 22.06 -9.10 41.15
CA ILE A 8 20.80 -8.93 40.42
C ILE A 8 21.03 -9.55 39.05
N THR A 9 20.63 -10.81 38.89
CA THR A 9 20.52 -11.44 37.57
C THR A 9 19.42 -10.73 36.82
N LEU A 10 19.79 -9.82 35.91
CA LEU A 10 18.86 -9.19 35.00
C LEU A 10 18.32 -10.29 34.06
N LEU A 11 17.15 -10.83 34.37
CA LEU A 11 16.38 -11.62 33.41
C LEU A 11 16.01 -10.67 32.28
N ILE A 12 16.81 -10.67 31.22
CA ILE A 12 16.39 -10.20 29.91
C ILE A 12 15.31 -11.18 29.49
N THR A 13 14.05 -10.86 29.81
CA THR A 13 12.92 -11.48 29.15
C THR A 13 13.03 -11.06 27.70
N SER A 14 13.48 -12.01 26.87
CA SER A 14 13.29 -11.94 25.43
C SER A 14 11.82 -11.64 25.20
N ILE A 15 11.50 -10.40 24.83
CA ILE A 15 10.19 -10.07 24.28
C ILE A 15 10.10 -10.96 23.05
N SER A 16 9.36 -12.06 23.18
CA SER A 16 8.99 -12.87 22.04
C SER A 16 8.28 -11.90 21.09
N PHE A 17 8.86 -11.64 19.92
CA PHE A 17 8.10 -11.15 18.79
C PHE A 17 6.86 -12.05 18.74
N SER A 18 5.68 -11.53 19.06
CA SER A 18 4.47 -12.33 18.93
C SER A 18 4.44 -12.80 17.48
N GLN A 19 4.36 -14.10 17.29
CA GLN A 19 4.46 -14.67 15.95
C GLN A 19 3.35 -14.04 15.10
N ARG A 20 3.73 -13.36 14.01
CA ARG A 20 2.78 -12.69 13.11
C ARG A 20 1.67 -13.69 12.71
N PRO A 21 0.38 -13.28 12.64
CA PRO A 21 -0.70 -14.22 12.34
C PRO A 21 -0.49 -14.88 10.98
N SER A 22 -0.33 -16.20 10.93
CA SER A 22 -0.07 -16.91 9.68
C SER A 22 -1.36 -17.11 8.88
N ALA A 23 -1.44 -16.49 7.70
CA ALA A 23 -2.59 -16.62 6.80
C ALA A 23 -2.82 -18.09 6.39
N LYS A 24 -1.74 -18.82 6.09
CA LYS A 24 -1.80 -20.25 5.74
C LYS A 24 -2.39 -21.09 6.86
N LYS A 25 -1.89 -20.95 8.10
CA LYS A 25 -2.40 -21.71 9.25
C LYS A 25 -3.84 -21.36 9.59
N SER A 26 -4.27 -20.14 9.27
CA SER A 26 -5.65 -19.67 9.45
C SER A 26 -6.60 -20.05 8.29
N GLY A 27 -6.20 -20.96 7.39
CA GLY A 27 -7.06 -21.47 6.32
C GLY A 27 -7.41 -20.45 5.24
N LYS A 28 -6.60 -19.40 5.08
CA LYS A 28 -6.85 -18.34 4.09
C LYS A 28 -6.55 -18.76 2.66
N PHE A 29 -5.77 -19.82 2.49
CA PHE A 29 -5.48 -20.46 1.20
C PHE A 29 -6.29 -21.74 1.10
N PHE A 30 -7.00 -21.94 -0.01
CA PHE A 30 -7.84 -23.11 -0.24
C PHE A 30 -8.02 -23.37 -1.74
N TYR A 31 -8.67 -24.47 -2.09
CA TYR A 31 -9.03 -24.78 -3.47
C TYR A 31 -10.54 -24.77 -3.65
N GLU A 32 -11.00 -24.19 -4.74
CA GLU A 32 -12.41 -24.17 -5.12
C GLU A 32 -12.52 -24.24 -6.65
N ASN A 33 -13.37 -25.13 -7.17
CA ASN A 33 -13.60 -25.29 -8.61
C ASN A 33 -12.31 -25.42 -9.45
N GLY A 34 -11.32 -26.16 -8.93
CA GLY A 34 -10.03 -26.38 -9.60
C GLY A 34 -9.06 -25.18 -9.54
N ASN A 35 -9.42 -24.08 -8.88
CA ASN A 35 -8.58 -22.91 -8.70
C ASN A 35 -8.02 -22.86 -7.28
N LYS A 36 -6.78 -22.40 -7.16
CA LYS A 36 -6.16 -21.99 -5.90
C LYS A 36 -6.66 -20.60 -5.54
N MET A 37 -7.25 -20.49 -4.36
CA MET A 37 -7.95 -19.30 -3.89
C MET A 37 -7.24 -18.69 -2.69
N LEU A 38 -7.30 -17.37 -2.58
CA LEU A 38 -6.96 -16.60 -1.40
C LEU A 38 -8.23 -15.89 -0.90
N TYR A 39 -8.57 -16.10 0.37
CA TYR A 39 -9.72 -15.45 1.01
C TYR A 39 -9.64 -13.92 0.90
N GLY A 40 -10.72 -13.23 0.54
CA GLY A 40 -10.74 -11.78 0.38
C GLY A 40 -11.85 -11.09 1.17
N GLY A 41 -12.33 -11.69 2.27
CA GLY A 41 -13.19 -11.01 3.26
C GLY A 41 -14.55 -11.67 3.49
N ASN A 42 -15.10 -12.34 2.48
CA ASN A 42 -16.32 -13.15 2.61
C ASN A 42 -16.30 -14.30 1.60
N ALA A 43 -17.37 -15.10 1.57
CA ALA A 43 -17.49 -16.30 0.74
C ALA A 43 -17.61 -16.02 -0.77
N GLN A 44 -17.78 -14.76 -1.20
CA GLN A 44 -17.91 -14.39 -2.62
C GLN A 44 -16.72 -13.58 -3.13
N GLU A 45 -15.89 -13.05 -2.22
CA GLU A 45 -14.77 -12.17 -2.55
C GLU A 45 -13.45 -12.92 -2.36
N HIS A 46 -13.06 -13.75 -3.32
CA HIS A 46 -11.81 -14.53 -3.28
C HIS A 46 -10.89 -14.14 -4.43
N PHE A 47 -9.58 -14.11 -4.21
CA PHE A 47 -8.61 -13.95 -5.30
C PHE A 47 -8.25 -15.32 -5.89
N ILE A 48 -8.26 -15.42 -7.21
CA ILE A 48 -7.71 -16.58 -7.91
C ILE A 48 -6.19 -16.39 -8.00
N ILE A 49 -5.42 -17.28 -7.38
CA ILE A 49 -3.97 -17.17 -7.21
C ILE A 49 -3.21 -18.39 -7.75
N ASN A 50 -3.71 -18.99 -8.83
CA ASN A 50 -3.13 -20.17 -9.48
C ASN A 50 -1.64 -19.99 -9.83
N ASN A 51 -1.23 -18.76 -10.12
CA ASN A 51 0.10 -18.40 -10.57
C ASN A 51 0.89 -17.56 -9.53
N LEU A 52 0.58 -17.65 -8.23
CA LEU A 52 1.28 -16.89 -7.19
C LEU A 52 2.80 -17.15 -7.17
N ASP A 53 3.61 -16.08 -7.18
CA ASP A 53 5.09 -16.14 -7.07
C ASP A 53 5.61 -16.18 -5.63
N LEU A 54 4.76 -15.89 -4.66
CA LEU A 54 5.10 -15.75 -3.26
C LEU A 54 4.81 -17.03 -2.46
N LYS A 55 5.57 -17.26 -1.38
CA LYS A 55 5.39 -18.45 -0.54
C LYS A 55 4.25 -18.25 0.46
N GLU A 56 3.30 -19.16 0.51
CA GLU A 56 2.11 -19.03 1.37
C GLU A 56 2.47 -18.89 2.86
N GLU A 57 3.56 -19.52 3.29
CA GLU A 57 4.04 -19.52 4.68
C GLU A 57 4.43 -18.12 5.17
N GLN A 58 4.71 -17.21 4.24
CA GLN A 58 5.19 -15.85 4.49
C GLN A 58 4.07 -14.80 4.45
N PHE A 59 2.84 -15.21 4.12
CA PHE A 59 1.67 -14.34 4.21
C PHE A 59 1.15 -14.25 5.64
N HIS A 60 0.81 -13.03 6.05
CA HIS A 60 0.17 -12.77 7.32
C HIS A 60 -1.21 -12.12 7.16
N TYR A 61 -2.00 -12.22 8.24
CA TYR A 61 -3.35 -11.68 8.35
C TYR A 61 -4.37 -12.32 7.38
N GLY A 62 -4.98 -11.54 6.49
CA GLY A 62 -6.17 -11.92 5.72
C GLY A 62 -7.45 -11.28 6.25
N LEU A 63 -7.39 -9.96 6.43
CA LEU A 63 -8.50 -9.11 6.90
C LEU A 63 -9.60 -8.95 5.85
N GLY A 64 -9.30 -9.23 4.58
CA GLY A 64 -10.21 -9.08 3.45
C GLY A 64 -9.92 -7.84 2.60
N ARG A 65 -10.49 -7.84 1.40
CA ARG A 65 -10.31 -6.80 0.38
C ARG A 65 -10.75 -5.44 0.93
N GLU A 66 -9.81 -4.50 0.92
CA GLU A 66 -10.04 -3.10 1.29
C GLU A 66 -10.67 -2.92 2.68
N MET A 67 -10.25 -3.74 3.66
CA MET A 67 -10.63 -3.52 5.06
C MET A 67 -10.27 -2.09 5.51
N PHE A 68 -9.19 -1.55 4.96
CA PHE A 68 -8.90 -0.13 4.92
C PHE A 68 -9.40 0.40 3.56
N PRO A 69 -10.45 1.25 3.54
CA PRO A 69 -11.02 1.72 2.28
C PRO A 69 -10.01 2.57 1.52
N ALA A 70 -9.64 2.12 0.32
CA ALA A 70 -8.84 2.93 -0.58
C ALA A 70 -9.62 4.20 -0.95
N LEU A 71 -9.00 5.36 -0.74
CA LEU A 71 -9.63 6.62 -1.09
C LEU A 71 -9.60 6.78 -2.61
N ILE A 72 -10.74 7.13 -3.20
CA ILE A 72 -10.85 7.47 -4.61
C ILE A 72 -11.50 8.84 -4.74
N ASN A 73 -11.14 9.57 -5.81
CA ASN A 73 -11.58 10.95 -6.03
C ASN A 73 -11.32 11.88 -4.82
N PRO A 74 -10.06 11.92 -4.31
CA PRO A 74 -9.72 12.69 -3.13
C PRO A 74 -10.02 14.18 -3.31
N GLN A 75 -10.50 14.80 -2.24
CA GLN A 75 -10.70 16.23 -2.12
C GLN A 75 -9.52 16.88 -1.41
N PHE A 76 -9.24 18.13 -1.77
CA PHE A 76 -8.07 18.87 -1.30
C PHE A 76 -8.46 20.23 -0.77
N GLU A 77 -7.69 20.71 0.21
CA GLU A 77 -7.74 22.06 0.75
C GLU A 77 -6.46 22.82 0.43
N THR A 78 -6.48 24.13 0.69
CA THR A 78 -5.32 25.01 0.46
C THR A 78 -4.31 24.89 1.61
N ILE A 79 -3.12 25.45 1.40
CA ILE A 79 -2.10 25.58 2.45
C ILE A 79 -2.65 26.32 3.66
N GLU A 80 -3.42 27.38 3.46
CA GLU A 80 -3.95 28.22 4.55
C GLU A 80 -4.91 27.46 5.47
N GLU A 81 -5.76 26.60 4.91
CA GLU A 81 -6.67 25.76 5.70
C GLU A 81 -5.93 24.61 6.39
N ALA A 82 -4.96 24.01 5.70
CA ALA A 82 -4.13 22.94 6.24
C ALA A 82 -3.23 23.42 7.39
N ASP A 83 -2.73 24.66 7.36
CA ASP A 83 -1.82 25.20 8.39
C ASP A 83 -2.49 25.36 9.76
N LYS A 84 -3.82 25.46 9.79
CA LYS A 84 -4.60 25.50 11.04
C LYS A 84 -4.59 24.15 11.78
N LYS A 85 -4.19 23.07 11.13
CA LYS A 85 -4.37 21.67 11.58
C LYS A 85 -3.05 20.93 11.76
N TRP A 86 -2.07 21.23 10.92
CA TRP A 86 -0.84 20.45 10.85
C TRP A 86 0.33 21.15 11.55
N MET A 87 1.10 20.36 12.30
CA MET A 87 2.32 20.79 12.97
C MET A 87 3.50 20.66 12.02
N SER A 88 4.49 21.54 12.16
CA SER A 88 5.68 21.63 11.30
C SER A 88 6.40 20.30 11.05
N ASN A 89 6.42 19.38 12.02
CA ASN A 89 7.12 18.10 11.94
C ASN A 89 6.30 16.96 11.34
N GLN A 90 5.03 17.18 11.00
CA GLN A 90 4.20 16.10 10.46
C GLN A 90 4.64 15.73 9.04
N ARG A 91 4.67 14.43 8.79
CA ARG A 91 5.20 13.82 7.57
C ARG A 91 4.12 13.68 6.49
N PHE A 92 4.53 13.86 5.25
CA PHE A 92 3.68 13.84 4.06
C PHE A 92 4.43 13.19 2.91
N LEU A 93 3.68 12.53 2.02
CA LEU A 93 4.12 12.31 0.65
C LEU A 93 3.65 13.49 -0.19
N VAL A 94 4.53 14.07 -0.99
CA VAL A 94 4.20 15.13 -1.94
C VAL A 94 4.43 14.60 -3.35
N ALA A 95 3.45 14.75 -4.23
CA ALA A 95 3.60 14.53 -5.66
C ALA A 95 3.47 15.87 -6.39
N HIS A 96 4.25 16.08 -7.44
CA HIS A 96 4.15 17.26 -8.27
C HIS A 96 4.39 16.94 -9.74
N LYS A 97 3.58 17.55 -10.61
CA LYS A 97 3.72 17.45 -12.07
C LYS A 97 3.12 18.70 -12.70
N GLY A 98 3.81 19.25 -13.71
CA GLY A 98 3.42 20.52 -14.32
C GLY A 98 3.28 21.62 -13.27
N ASN A 99 2.09 22.23 -13.18
CA ASN A 99 1.77 23.27 -12.21
C ASN A 99 1.02 22.76 -10.98
N GLU A 100 0.75 21.45 -10.88
CA GLU A 100 0.04 20.86 -9.75
C GLU A 100 1.00 20.24 -8.75
N VAL A 101 0.79 20.57 -7.48
CA VAL A 101 1.44 19.93 -6.33
C VAL A 101 0.36 19.43 -5.40
N LYS A 102 0.43 18.17 -4.99
CA LYS A 102 -0.51 17.54 -4.08
C LYS A 102 0.23 16.86 -2.93
N ALA A 103 -0.25 17.03 -1.71
CA ALA A 103 0.34 16.44 -0.53
C ALA A 103 -0.65 15.54 0.21
N TYR A 104 -0.17 14.38 0.65
CA TYR A 104 -0.92 13.34 1.33
C TYR A 104 -0.27 13.10 2.69
N SER A 105 -0.96 13.42 3.78
CA SER A 105 -0.37 13.23 5.11
C SER A 105 -0.14 11.75 5.39
N ILE A 106 0.97 11.41 6.02
CA ILE A 106 1.23 10.01 6.45
C ILE A 106 0.14 9.55 7.43
N LYS A 107 -0.43 10.46 8.22
CA LYS A 107 -1.55 10.17 9.11
C LYS A 107 -2.80 9.69 8.35
N ASP A 108 -3.18 10.38 7.28
CA ASP A 108 -4.34 10.00 6.47
C ASP A 108 -4.04 8.77 5.62
N LEU A 109 -2.81 8.66 5.08
CA LEU A 109 -2.36 7.46 4.38
C LEU A 109 -2.29 6.24 5.30
N THR A 110 -2.02 6.38 6.59
CA THR A 110 -2.09 5.25 7.55
C THR A 110 -3.51 4.71 7.71
N ARG A 111 -4.54 5.55 7.48
CA ARG A 111 -5.94 5.12 7.52
C ARG A 111 -6.39 4.46 6.23
N HIS A 112 -6.00 5.01 5.09
CA HIS A 112 -6.47 4.54 3.77
C HIS A 112 -5.54 3.53 3.12
N GLU A 113 -4.26 3.54 3.48
CA GLU A 113 -3.09 2.85 2.90
C GLU A 113 -2.85 3.14 1.40
N VAL A 114 -3.89 3.48 0.64
CA VAL A 114 -3.86 3.84 -0.78
C VAL A 114 -4.84 4.99 -1.05
N VAL A 115 -4.36 6.02 -1.75
CA VAL A 115 -5.16 7.14 -2.29
C VAL A 115 -5.00 7.15 -3.82
N ASN A 116 -6.08 6.85 -4.55
CA ASN A 116 -6.11 6.90 -6.02
C ASN A 116 -6.49 8.31 -6.47
N ASP A 117 -5.60 8.97 -7.21
CA ASP A 117 -5.71 10.38 -7.60
C ASP A 117 -5.31 10.60 -9.07
N ILE A 118 -5.33 11.86 -9.48
CA ILE A 118 -4.86 12.37 -10.77
C ILE A 118 -4.06 13.65 -10.50
N ILE A 119 -2.83 13.76 -11.02
CA ILE A 119 -2.02 14.98 -10.92
C ILE A 119 -1.63 15.46 -12.31
N ASP A 120 -2.04 16.68 -12.68
CA ASP A 120 -1.80 17.24 -14.02
C ASP A 120 -2.18 16.27 -15.16
N GLY A 121 -3.35 15.63 -15.01
CA GLY A 121 -3.87 14.63 -15.95
C GLY A 121 -3.27 13.22 -15.83
N GLU A 122 -2.18 13.01 -15.07
CA GLU A 122 -1.56 11.70 -14.85
C GLU A 122 -2.30 10.93 -13.74
N PRO A 123 -2.87 9.75 -14.02
CA PRO A 123 -3.40 8.87 -12.99
C PRO A 123 -2.29 8.37 -12.08
N ILE A 124 -2.40 8.67 -10.77
CA ILE A 124 -1.44 8.19 -9.76
C ILE A 124 -2.16 7.51 -8.60
N PHE A 125 -1.43 6.72 -7.82
CA PHE A 125 -1.82 6.42 -6.44
C PHE A 125 -0.66 6.69 -5.48
N ALA A 126 -0.97 7.33 -4.36
CA ALA A 126 -0.06 7.46 -3.22
C ALA A 126 -0.34 6.32 -2.24
N ALA A 127 0.71 5.67 -1.76
CA ALA A 127 0.58 4.56 -0.82
C ALA A 127 1.57 4.68 0.34
N TYR A 128 1.14 4.25 1.52
CA TYR A 128 1.98 4.14 2.70
C TYR A 128 1.69 2.86 3.47
N CYS A 129 2.73 2.07 3.73
CA CYS A 129 2.65 0.90 4.59
C CYS A 129 3.37 1.17 5.91
N ILE A 130 2.61 1.23 7.01
CA ILE A 130 3.15 1.53 8.34
C ILE A 130 4.12 0.45 8.85
N LEU A 131 3.94 -0.81 8.46
CA LEU A 131 4.77 -1.93 8.92
C LEU A 131 6.16 -1.95 8.28
N ALA A 132 6.28 -1.43 7.07
CA ALA A 132 7.53 -1.36 6.30
C ALA A 132 8.14 0.05 6.26
N ASP A 133 7.46 1.04 6.87
CA ASP A 133 7.71 2.47 6.68
C ASP A 133 7.93 2.84 5.20
N LEU A 134 7.12 2.24 4.33
CA LEU A 134 7.24 2.38 2.87
C LEU A 134 6.22 3.41 2.39
N GLY A 135 6.69 4.60 2.03
CA GLY A 135 5.93 5.59 1.27
C GLY A 135 6.36 5.61 -0.19
N ALA A 136 5.39 5.67 -1.11
CA ALA A 136 5.67 5.83 -2.54
C ALA A 136 4.47 6.38 -3.31
N VAL A 137 4.75 7.00 -4.45
CA VAL A 137 3.74 7.42 -5.43
C VAL A 137 3.99 6.65 -6.73
N TYR A 138 2.94 6.10 -7.31
CA TYR A 138 3.02 5.30 -8.54
C TYR A 138 2.06 5.85 -9.58
N LYS A 139 2.42 5.72 -10.86
CA LYS A 139 1.46 5.81 -11.95
C LYS A 139 0.53 4.60 -11.92
N ARG A 140 -0.73 4.79 -12.32
CA ARG A 140 -1.75 3.71 -12.34
C ARG A 140 -2.39 3.50 -13.70
N ASN A 141 -1.78 4.03 -14.74
CA ASN A 141 -2.09 3.80 -16.14
C ASN A 141 -1.03 2.93 -16.79
N TYR A 142 -1.48 1.93 -17.54
CA TYR A 142 -0.65 1.10 -18.40
C TYR A 142 -1.28 1.14 -19.79
N ASN A 143 -0.59 1.77 -20.75
CA ASN A 143 -1.20 2.21 -22.01
C ASN A 143 -2.47 3.06 -21.73
N GLU A 144 -3.56 2.80 -22.46
CA GLU A 144 -4.86 3.46 -22.32
C GLU A 144 -5.70 2.94 -21.13
N LYS A 145 -5.17 2.01 -20.32
CA LYS A 145 -5.91 1.41 -19.20
C LYS A 145 -5.47 2.02 -17.89
N THR A 146 -6.42 2.68 -17.23
CA THR A 146 -6.25 3.17 -15.86
C THR A 146 -6.81 2.15 -14.87
N PHE A 147 -6.07 1.90 -13.79
CA PHE A 147 -6.37 0.94 -12.74
C PHE A 147 -6.67 1.64 -11.42
N THR A 148 -7.35 0.92 -10.54
CA THR A 148 -7.66 1.34 -9.17
C THR A 148 -7.01 0.37 -8.21
N PHE A 149 -6.08 0.87 -7.39
CA PHE A 149 -5.35 0.07 -6.43
C PHE A 149 -5.98 0.15 -5.04
N ALA A 150 -5.90 -0.93 -4.29
CA ALA A 150 -6.31 -1.00 -2.90
C ALA A 150 -5.53 -2.09 -2.16
N VAL A 151 -5.72 -2.20 -0.85
CA VAL A 151 -5.07 -3.25 -0.04
C VAL A 151 -5.88 -4.54 -0.05
N SER A 152 -5.19 -5.68 -0.13
CA SER A 152 -5.82 -7.00 -0.19
C SER A 152 -6.26 -7.54 1.18
N GLY A 153 -5.80 -6.88 2.26
CA GLY A 153 -5.96 -7.35 3.64
C GLY A 153 -4.89 -8.33 4.11
N TYR A 154 -3.87 -8.58 3.28
CA TYR A 154 -2.69 -9.37 3.62
C TYR A 154 -1.44 -8.50 3.70
N THR A 155 -0.49 -8.97 4.48
CA THR A 155 0.90 -8.54 4.43
C THR A 155 1.78 -9.74 4.07
N TYR A 156 2.96 -9.45 3.56
CA TYR A 156 3.95 -10.44 3.17
C TYR A 156 5.34 -10.01 3.63
N PHE A 157 6.08 -11.01 4.11
CA PHE A 157 7.42 -10.87 4.63
C PHE A 157 8.41 -11.73 3.84
N ASP A 158 9.55 -11.17 3.43
CA ASP A 158 10.69 -11.96 2.98
C ASP A 158 11.97 -11.52 3.69
N PRO A 159 12.73 -12.44 4.32
CA PRO A 159 13.96 -12.07 5.01
C PRO A 159 15.02 -11.43 4.10
N ASN A 160 14.93 -11.62 2.78
CA ASN A 160 15.88 -11.08 1.80
C ASN A 160 15.39 -9.80 1.11
N VAL A 161 14.19 -9.32 1.44
CA VAL A 161 13.60 -8.11 0.84
C VAL A 161 13.30 -7.11 1.95
N TRP A 162 13.67 -5.84 1.73
CA TRP A 162 13.30 -4.72 2.61
C TRP A 162 13.60 -4.97 4.10
N ASN A 163 14.78 -5.53 4.38
CA ASN A 163 15.25 -5.88 5.73
C ASN A 163 14.31 -6.82 6.51
N GLY A 164 13.49 -7.62 5.82
CA GLY A 164 12.55 -8.52 6.49
C GLY A 164 11.40 -7.79 7.19
N LEU A 165 11.08 -6.58 6.76
CA LEU A 165 9.85 -5.94 7.19
C LEU A 165 8.64 -6.55 6.48
N ASP A 166 7.51 -6.51 7.17
CA ASP A 166 6.25 -6.98 6.61
C ASP A 166 5.63 -5.86 5.78
N GLY A 167 5.23 -6.14 4.55
CA GLY A 167 4.65 -5.15 3.65
C GLY A 167 3.26 -5.57 3.22
N PHE A 168 2.33 -4.62 3.10
CA PHE A 168 1.02 -4.89 2.52
C PHE A 168 1.10 -5.53 1.11
N ILE A 169 0.11 -6.35 0.79
CA ILE A 169 -0.14 -6.81 -0.57
C ILE A 169 -1.28 -5.96 -1.12
N LEU A 170 -0.99 -5.23 -2.19
CA LEU A 170 -2.00 -4.49 -2.94
C LEU A 170 -2.73 -5.42 -3.90
N TRP A 171 -3.88 -4.96 -4.38
CA TRP A 171 -4.56 -5.54 -5.53
C TRP A 171 -5.11 -4.42 -6.42
N ASP A 172 -5.22 -4.69 -7.72
CA ASP A 172 -5.96 -3.81 -8.63
C ASP A 172 -7.39 -4.35 -8.82
N ARG A 173 -8.37 -3.46 -8.84
CA ARG A 173 -9.78 -3.86 -8.97
C ARG A 173 -10.03 -4.53 -10.33
N GLU A 174 -9.49 -3.95 -11.39
CA GLU A 174 -9.91 -4.25 -12.76
C GLU A 174 -9.50 -5.66 -13.23
N THR A 175 -8.37 -6.19 -12.76
CA THR A 175 -7.90 -7.54 -13.08
C THR A 175 -7.86 -8.48 -11.88
N GLU A 176 -7.98 -7.94 -10.66
CA GLU A 176 -7.83 -8.67 -9.41
C GLU A 176 -6.45 -9.31 -9.22
N SER A 177 -5.42 -8.73 -9.85
CA SER A 177 -4.04 -9.18 -9.66
C SER A 177 -3.53 -8.70 -8.30
N LEU A 178 -2.66 -9.50 -7.68
CA LEU A 178 -2.00 -9.12 -6.42
C LEU A 178 -0.64 -8.51 -6.72
N TRP A 179 -0.27 -7.49 -5.97
CA TRP A 179 0.97 -6.73 -6.15
C TRP A 179 1.70 -6.59 -4.83
N TRP A 180 3.03 -6.72 -4.87
CA TRP A 180 3.86 -6.53 -3.69
C TRP A 180 4.80 -5.34 -3.89
N PRO A 181 4.50 -4.18 -3.27
CA PRO A 181 5.28 -2.96 -3.45
C PRO A 181 6.74 -3.06 -3.02
N LEU A 182 7.10 -3.94 -2.09
CA LEU A 182 8.50 -4.09 -1.66
C LEU A 182 9.42 -4.67 -2.75
N ILE A 183 8.84 -5.24 -3.82
CA ILE A 183 9.57 -5.66 -5.02
C ILE A 183 9.03 -5.00 -6.29
N ASP A 184 8.21 -3.96 -6.14
CA ASP A 184 7.66 -3.14 -7.22
C ASP A 184 6.99 -3.95 -8.37
N LYS A 185 6.25 -5.03 -8.09
CA LYS A 185 5.55 -5.80 -9.15
C LYS A 185 4.32 -6.59 -8.73
N ALA A 186 3.52 -6.97 -9.72
CA ALA A 186 2.47 -7.95 -9.62
C ALA A 186 3.05 -9.35 -9.39
N VAL A 187 2.49 -10.07 -8.42
CA VAL A 187 2.96 -11.38 -7.96
C VAL A 187 1.97 -12.51 -8.21
N SER A 188 0.75 -12.18 -8.65
CA SER A 188 -0.31 -13.15 -8.97
C SER A 188 -1.37 -12.51 -9.86
N GLY A 189 -2.18 -13.33 -10.53
CA GLY A 189 -3.28 -12.88 -11.38
C GLY A 189 -2.85 -12.58 -12.81
N LYS A 190 -3.69 -11.85 -13.54
CA LYS A 190 -3.52 -11.57 -14.98
C LYS A 190 -2.32 -10.69 -15.28
N LEU A 191 -1.95 -9.81 -14.35
CA LEU A 191 -0.84 -8.87 -14.51
C LEU A 191 0.47 -9.38 -13.89
N LYS A 192 0.54 -10.64 -13.44
CA LYS A 192 1.74 -11.23 -12.85
C LYS A 192 3.01 -10.85 -13.64
N GLY A 193 4.02 -10.35 -12.93
CA GLY A 193 5.29 -9.91 -13.48
C GLY A 193 5.34 -8.43 -13.90
N VAL A 194 4.19 -7.79 -14.14
CA VAL A 194 4.12 -6.35 -14.46
C VAL A 194 4.67 -5.52 -13.31
N LYS A 195 5.56 -4.57 -13.61
CA LYS A 195 6.16 -3.66 -12.62
C LYS A 195 5.18 -2.56 -12.21
N LEU A 196 5.17 -2.22 -10.92
CA LEU A 196 4.59 -0.97 -10.45
C LEU A 196 5.41 0.19 -11.01
N GLN A 197 4.75 1.11 -11.69
CA GLN A 197 5.40 2.27 -12.27
C GLN A 197 5.58 3.37 -11.23
N LYS A 198 6.65 3.30 -10.42
CA LYS A 198 6.98 4.34 -9.45
C LYS A 198 7.14 5.68 -10.18
N LEU A 199 6.57 6.74 -9.61
CA LEU A 199 6.79 8.09 -10.11
C LEU A 199 8.28 8.42 -9.92
N GLU A 200 8.89 9.09 -10.89
CA GLU A 200 10.33 9.40 -10.81
C GLU A 200 10.61 10.26 -9.57
N ASP A 201 11.75 10.04 -8.91
CA ASP A 201 12.09 10.68 -7.63
C ASP A 201 12.15 12.21 -7.71
N THR A 202 12.26 12.77 -8.92
CA THR A 202 12.17 14.22 -9.15
C THR A 202 10.75 14.77 -9.02
N PHE A 203 9.72 13.93 -9.10
CA PHE A 203 8.29 14.32 -9.11
C PHE A 203 7.55 13.96 -7.82
N TRP A 204 8.21 13.33 -6.84
CA TRP A 204 7.62 13.14 -5.53
C TRP A 204 8.70 13.12 -4.43
N GLU A 205 8.31 13.48 -3.21
CA GLU A 205 9.19 13.40 -2.05
C GLU A 205 8.42 13.00 -0.79
N ASP A 206 9.14 12.41 0.16
CA ASP A 206 8.70 12.23 1.53
C ASP A 206 9.31 13.34 2.39
N THR A 207 8.45 14.17 3.00
CA THR A 207 8.88 15.44 3.59
C THR A 207 7.97 15.85 4.75
N THR A 208 8.25 17.01 5.35
CA THR A 208 7.48 17.55 6.47
C THR A 208 6.57 18.70 6.07
N TRP A 209 5.57 18.99 6.89
CA TRP A 209 4.69 20.15 6.73
C TRP A 209 5.47 21.46 6.62
N ALA A 210 6.52 21.64 7.42
CA ALA A 210 7.38 22.82 7.34
C ALA A 210 7.97 23.01 5.94
N ASN A 211 8.53 21.95 5.36
CA ASN A 211 9.11 21.97 4.02
C ASN A 211 8.05 22.21 2.95
N ILE A 212 6.84 21.66 3.11
CA ILE A 212 5.73 21.89 2.16
C ILE A 212 5.37 23.37 2.10
N LYS A 213 5.22 24.02 3.26
CA LYS A 213 4.86 25.44 3.31
C LYS A 213 5.90 26.34 2.66
N GLU A 214 7.17 25.99 2.82
CA GLU A 214 8.28 26.73 2.25
C GLU A 214 8.38 26.52 0.73
N LYS A 215 8.40 25.27 0.27
CA LYS A 215 8.65 24.92 -1.13
C LYS A 215 7.42 25.05 -2.04
N TYR A 216 6.23 24.81 -1.50
CA TYR A 216 5.01 24.64 -2.28
C TYR A 216 3.82 25.47 -1.73
N PRO A 217 3.88 26.81 -1.81
CA PRO A 217 2.85 27.69 -1.25
C PRO A 217 1.48 27.54 -1.92
N LYS A 218 1.39 26.83 -3.05
CA LYS A 218 0.14 26.55 -3.78
C LYS A 218 -0.24 25.07 -3.77
N ALA A 219 0.40 24.24 -2.93
CA ALA A 219 0.06 22.82 -2.87
C ALA A 219 -1.38 22.60 -2.42
N LYS A 220 -1.99 21.58 -3.00
CA LYS A 220 -3.29 21.05 -2.62
C LYS A 220 -3.07 19.97 -1.57
N ILE A 221 -3.62 20.14 -0.38
CA ILE A 221 -3.40 19.23 0.75
C ILE A 221 -4.61 18.33 0.92
N LEU A 222 -4.40 17.01 1.03
CA LEU A 222 -5.50 16.06 1.20
C LEU A 222 -6.33 16.43 2.43
N ILE A 223 -7.64 16.59 2.26
CA ILE A 223 -8.55 16.84 3.39
C ILE A 223 -8.61 15.58 4.26
N SER A 224 -8.31 15.70 5.55
CA SER A 224 -8.38 14.57 6.48
C SER A 224 -9.81 14.06 6.69
N LYS A 225 -9.94 12.80 7.10
CA LYS A 225 -11.21 12.13 7.45
C LYS A 225 -12.21 11.96 6.30
N GLN A 226 -11.78 12.11 5.05
CA GLN A 226 -12.59 11.67 3.91
C GLN A 226 -12.90 10.19 4.02
N ASP A 227 -14.12 9.77 3.71
CA ASP A 227 -14.45 8.35 3.64
C ASP A 227 -14.95 8.01 2.25
N PHE A 228 -14.77 6.76 1.87
CA PHE A 228 -15.22 6.28 0.58
C PHE A 228 -15.86 4.92 0.73
N GLN A 229 -17.15 4.83 0.39
CA GLN A 229 -17.84 3.55 0.37
C GLN A 229 -17.33 2.74 -0.83
N ARG A 230 -16.68 1.62 -0.54
CA ARG A 230 -16.19 0.68 -1.58
C ARG A 230 -17.28 0.39 -2.61
N PRO A 231 -17.03 0.55 -3.92
CA PRO A 231 -18.03 0.27 -4.94
C PRO A 231 -18.31 -1.23 -4.97
N THR A 232 -19.56 -1.62 -5.20
CA THR A 232 -19.96 -3.03 -5.30
C THR A 232 -19.65 -3.65 -6.68
N SER A 233 -19.28 -2.82 -7.65
CA SER A 233 -18.86 -3.26 -8.98
C SER A 233 -17.84 -2.29 -9.57
N TRP A 234 -17.06 -2.77 -10.53
CA TRP A 234 -16.04 -1.99 -11.23
C TRP A 234 -15.79 -2.59 -12.61
N LYS A 235 -15.21 -1.78 -13.49
CA LYS A 235 -14.82 -2.20 -14.85
C LYS A 235 -13.83 -3.37 -14.75
N LYS A 236 -13.98 -4.37 -15.63
CA LYS A 236 -13.06 -5.50 -15.71
C LYS A 236 -12.19 -5.40 -16.95
N TYR A 237 -10.90 -5.64 -16.78
CA TYR A 237 -9.97 -5.82 -17.90
C TYR A 237 -9.66 -7.32 -18.05
N ASN A 238 -10.13 -7.91 -19.15
CA ASN A 238 -9.90 -9.32 -19.45
C ASN A 238 -8.67 -9.51 -20.32
N ASP A 239 -8.48 -8.66 -21.32
CA ASP A 239 -7.28 -8.65 -22.14
C ASP A 239 -6.28 -7.60 -21.63
N VAL A 240 -5.15 -8.09 -21.15
CA VAL A 240 -4.00 -7.31 -20.66
C VAL A 240 -2.69 -7.85 -21.21
N ILE A 241 -2.72 -8.65 -22.29
CA ILE A 241 -1.53 -9.32 -22.84
C ILE A 241 -0.46 -8.30 -23.23
N ASP A 242 -0.88 -7.21 -23.88
CA ASP A 242 0.04 -6.13 -24.29
C ASP A 242 0.68 -5.44 -23.09
N ILE A 243 -0.06 -5.28 -21.99
CA ILE A 243 0.49 -4.69 -20.75
C ILE A 243 1.56 -5.61 -20.17
N VAL A 244 1.28 -6.91 -20.06
CA VAL A 244 2.26 -7.89 -19.58
C VAL A 244 3.51 -7.88 -20.46
N LYS A 245 3.36 -7.86 -21.79
CA LYS A 245 4.49 -7.84 -22.73
C LYS A 245 5.39 -6.61 -22.57
N ILE A 246 4.81 -5.43 -22.33
CA ILE A 246 5.54 -4.15 -22.27
C ILE A 246 6.16 -3.95 -20.89
N TYR A 247 5.44 -4.28 -19.82
CA TYR A 247 5.77 -3.82 -18.47
C TYR A 247 6.32 -4.91 -17.53
N SER A 248 6.49 -6.16 -18.00
CA SER A 248 7.06 -7.25 -17.18
C SER A 248 8.57 -7.45 -17.33
N ASN A 249 9.22 -6.78 -18.28
CA ASN A 249 10.67 -6.88 -18.52
C ASN A 249 11.45 -5.79 -17.79
#